data_AF-A0A2P4UCD9-F1
#
_entry.id   AF-A0A2P4UCD9-F1
#
_cell.length_a   1.000
_cell.length_b   1.000
_cell.length_c   1.000
_cell.angle_alpha   90.00
_cell.angle_beta   90.00
_cell.angle_gamma   90.00
#
_symmetry.space_group_name_H-M   'P 1'
#
loop_
_entity.id
_entity.type
_entity.pdbx_description
1 polymer ?
#
loop_
_entity_poly.entity_id
_entity_poly.type
_entity_poly.pdbx_seq_one_letter_code
_entity_poly.pdbx_strand_id
1 'polypeptide(L)'
;MNDHEVNEECLRLLRDGLPDTRTGVPDVGLTFLPLCLDVDGDVAVVTVLTFDETGNVPGESFIDGWTFHRRNGEWMALGGGGGAAPAEPLARRSAAELGRHLRRYGSGRTVRNADRLLPWGAKYVNQVRLRVASEATQIRVGRRVIPVPQHGHVAVVWTARRAPLIEALDPAGTVLDALELERSQTPEHNSA
;
A
#
# COMPACT_ATOMS: atom_id res chain seq x y z
N MET A 1 -14.74 11.85 -6.76
CA MET A 1 -14.96 10.46 -7.21
C MET A 1 -15.58 9.70 -6.04
N ASN A 2 -16.59 8.86 -6.27
CA ASN A 2 -17.20 8.10 -5.17
C ASN A 2 -16.48 6.75 -4.93
N ASP A 3 -16.67 6.14 -3.77
CA ASP A 3 -16.03 4.86 -3.40
C ASP A 3 -16.33 3.72 -4.38
N HIS A 4 -17.46 3.79 -5.10
CA HIS A 4 -17.86 2.78 -6.07
C HIS A 4 -16.98 2.81 -7.31
N GLU A 5 -16.72 3.99 -7.87
CA GLU A 5 -15.83 4.19 -9.03
C GLU A 5 -14.39 3.72 -8.72
N VAL A 6 -13.88 4.05 -7.53
CA VAL A 6 -12.55 3.59 -7.10
C VAL A 6 -12.49 2.07 -6.98
N ASN A 7 -13.54 1.44 -6.47
CA ASN A 7 -13.62 -0.01 -6.33
C ASN A 7 -13.65 -0.72 -7.69
N GLU A 8 -14.47 -0.26 -8.64
CA GLU A 8 -14.53 -0.84 -10.00
C GLU A 8 -13.16 -0.79 -10.68
N GLU A 9 -12.46 0.34 -10.55
CA GLU A 9 -11.12 0.47 -11.09
C GLU A 9 -10.12 -0.45 -10.39
N CYS A 10 -10.18 -0.59 -9.06
CA CYS A 10 -9.33 -1.55 -8.35
C CYS A 10 -9.56 -2.99 -8.85
N LEU A 11 -10.81 -3.37 -9.13
CA LEU A 11 -11.13 -4.67 -9.71
C LEU A 11 -10.56 -4.83 -11.13
N ARG A 12 -10.55 -3.76 -11.93
CA ARG A 12 -9.90 -3.74 -13.24
C ARG A 12 -8.38 -3.94 -13.11
N LEU A 13 -7.73 -3.21 -12.19
CA LEU A 13 -6.28 -3.35 -11.92
C LEU A 13 -5.90 -4.74 -11.42
N LEU A 14 -6.76 -5.40 -10.63
CA LEU A 14 -6.54 -6.77 -10.18
C LEU A 14 -6.63 -7.81 -11.31
N ARG A 15 -7.32 -7.46 -12.41
CA ARG A 15 -7.44 -8.30 -13.60
C ARG A 15 -6.31 -8.04 -14.59
N ASP A 16 -6.02 -6.78 -14.84
CA ASP A 16 -5.18 -6.34 -15.97
C ASP A 16 -3.75 -5.97 -15.52
N GLY A 17 -3.52 -5.80 -14.22
CA GLY A 17 -2.28 -5.28 -13.66
C GLY A 17 -2.26 -3.74 -13.58
N LEU A 18 -1.19 -3.20 -13.01
CA LEU A 18 -0.96 -1.76 -13.04
C LEU A 18 -0.60 -1.31 -14.46
N PRO A 19 -1.07 -0.13 -14.90
CA PRO A 19 -0.55 0.49 -16.11
C PRO A 19 0.96 0.73 -15.97
N ASP A 20 1.72 0.72 -17.07
CA ASP A 20 3.17 0.94 -17.03
C ASP A 20 3.45 2.41 -16.69
N THR A 21 3.62 2.72 -15.40
CA THR A 21 3.80 4.10 -14.88
C THR A 21 5.21 4.64 -15.11
N ARG A 22 5.97 4.12 -16.09
CA ARG A 22 7.33 4.57 -16.43
C ARG A 22 7.39 5.95 -17.08
N THR A 23 6.26 6.44 -17.58
CA THR A 23 6.14 7.73 -18.26
C THR A 23 5.25 8.61 -17.40
N GLY A 24 5.87 9.58 -16.73
CA GLY A 24 5.27 10.38 -15.68
C GLY A 24 4.14 11.34 -16.08
N VAL A 25 3.78 12.12 -15.07
CA VAL A 25 2.74 13.16 -14.98
C VAL A 25 1.31 12.62 -15.21
N PRO A 26 0.42 12.71 -14.20
CA PRO A 26 -1.00 12.42 -14.39
C PRO A 26 -1.57 13.27 -15.53
N ASP A 27 -2.40 12.67 -16.38
CA ASP A 27 -3.14 13.41 -17.40
C ASP A 27 -4.02 14.50 -16.74
N VAL A 28 -4.15 15.65 -17.40
CA VAL A 28 -4.89 16.79 -16.86
C VAL A 28 -6.36 16.38 -16.73
N GLY A 29 -6.87 16.33 -15.50
CA GLY A 29 -8.25 15.91 -15.21
C GLY A 29 -8.39 14.51 -14.58
N LEU A 30 -7.29 13.81 -14.30
CA LEU A 30 -7.35 12.59 -13.50
C LEU A 30 -7.76 12.91 -12.06
N THR A 31 -8.87 12.33 -11.62
CA THR A 31 -9.35 12.39 -10.23
C THR A 31 -8.69 11.35 -9.33
N PHE A 32 -7.97 10.39 -9.91
CA PHE A 32 -7.19 9.41 -9.17
C PHE A 32 -6.01 8.85 -10.01
N LEU A 33 -5.04 8.25 -9.33
CA LEU A 33 -3.87 7.58 -9.91
C LEU A 33 -3.56 6.28 -9.14
N PRO A 34 -3.51 5.12 -9.81
CA PRO A 34 -3.02 3.88 -9.21
C PRO A 34 -1.54 4.01 -8.81
N LEU A 35 -1.21 3.73 -7.55
CA LEU A 35 0.17 3.79 -7.05
C LEU A 35 0.82 2.41 -6.99
N CYS A 36 0.14 1.43 -6.39
CA CYS A 36 0.71 0.09 -6.24
C CYS A 36 -0.38 -0.98 -6.10
N LEU A 37 -0.02 -2.20 -6.47
CA LEU A 37 -0.81 -3.41 -6.37
C LEU A 37 0.13 -4.49 -5.82
N ASP A 38 -0.28 -5.16 -4.76
CA ASP A 38 0.37 -6.37 -4.28
C ASP A 38 -0.65 -7.50 -4.17
N VAL A 39 -0.24 -8.70 -4.59
CA VAL A 39 -1.05 -9.92 -4.58
C VAL A 39 -0.26 -11.01 -3.86
N ASP A 40 -0.89 -11.65 -2.87
CA ASP A 40 -0.34 -12.78 -2.15
C ASP A 40 -1.37 -13.92 -2.11
N GLY A 41 -1.24 -14.84 -3.07
CA GLY A 41 -2.18 -15.94 -3.24
C GLY A 41 -3.59 -15.45 -3.57
N ASP A 42 -4.49 -15.56 -2.59
CA ASP A 42 -5.90 -15.19 -2.72
C ASP A 42 -6.25 -13.84 -2.10
N VAL A 43 -5.27 -13.04 -1.67
CA VAL A 43 -5.52 -11.68 -1.17
C VAL A 43 -4.73 -10.65 -1.96
N ALA A 44 -5.24 -9.43 -1.98
CA ALA A 44 -4.58 -8.32 -2.63
C ALA A 44 -4.77 -7.00 -1.89
N VAL A 45 -3.89 -6.06 -2.15
CA VAL A 45 -4.07 -4.65 -1.79
C VAL A 45 -3.78 -3.78 -3.01
N VAL A 46 -4.67 -2.81 -3.27
CA VAL A 46 -4.49 -1.76 -4.27
C VAL A 46 -4.38 -0.45 -3.52
N THR A 47 -3.38 0.37 -3.85
CA THR A 47 -3.27 1.74 -3.33
C THR A 47 -3.45 2.73 -4.46
N VAL A 48 -4.29 3.74 -4.23
CA VAL A 48 -4.56 4.83 -5.16
C VAL A 48 -4.26 6.16 -4.49
N LEU A 49 -3.81 7.14 -5.29
CA LEU A 49 -3.77 8.55 -4.94
C LEU A 49 -5.03 9.19 -5.53
N THR A 50 -5.85 9.82 -4.70
CA THR A 50 -7.04 10.56 -5.12
C THR A 50 -6.75 12.05 -5.04
N PHE A 51 -7.10 12.77 -6.11
CA PHE A 51 -6.95 14.21 -6.22
C PHE A 51 -8.33 14.80 -6.05
N ASP A 52 -8.65 15.25 -4.84
CA ASP A 52 -10.00 15.72 -4.56
C ASP A 52 -10.11 17.24 -4.74
N GLU A 53 -11.03 17.64 -5.63
CA GLU A 53 -11.67 18.97 -5.55
C GLU A 53 -12.89 18.94 -4.60
N THR A 54 -13.35 17.75 -4.19
CA THR A 54 -14.61 17.47 -3.47
C THR A 54 -14.45 16.86 -2.06
N GLY A 55 -13.22 16.81 -1.54
CA GLY A 55 -12.95 16.26 -0.21
C GLY A 55 -13.51 17.15 0.88
N ASN A 56 -13.55 16.67 2.12
CA ASN A 56 -13.93 17.50 3.28
C ASN A 56 -13.07 18.78 3.40
N VAL A 57 -11.88 18.80 2.78
CA VAL A 57 -11.00 19.96 2.63
C VAL A 57 -10.60 20.09 1.14
N PRO A 58 -11.03 21.15 0.44
CA PRO A 58 -10.63 21.39 -0.94
C PRO A 58 -9.11 21.49 -1.11
N GLY A 59 -8.56 20.79 -2.11
CA GLY A 59 -7.13 20.85 -2.46
C GLY A 59 -6.22 19.85 -1.73
N GLU A 60 -6.76 19.03 -0.83
CA GLU A 60 -6.00 17.93 -0.22
C GLU A 60 -6.12 16.63 -1.05
N SER A 61 -4.97 16.03 -1.38
CA SER A 61 -4.93 14.70 -1.97
C SER A 61 -4.93 13.62 -0.89
N PHE A 62 -5.51 12.46 -1.18
CA PHE A 62 -5.57 11.33 -0.25
C PHE A 62 -4.90 10.09 -0.85
N ILE A 63 -4.34 9.24 0.01
CA ILE A 63 -3.85 7.92 -0.39
C ILE A 63 -4.71 6.86 0.28
N ASP A 64 -5.42 6.09 -0.54
CA ASP A 64 -6.35 5.05 -0.11
C ASP A 64 -5.78 3.67 -0.38
N GLY A 65 -5.88 2.78 0.60
CA GLY A 65 -5.50 1.37 0.46
C GLY A 65 -6.74 0.49 0.53
N TRP A 66 -7.05 -0.21 -0.55
CA TRP A 66 -8.18 -1.12 -0.70
C TRP A 66 -7.72 -2.57 -0.65
N THR A 67 -8.39 -3.38 0.16
CA THR A 67 -8.00 -4.78 0.39
C THR A 67 -9.02 -5.72 -0.23
N PHE A 68 -8.55 -6.79 -0.86
CA PHE A 68 -9.39 -7.72 -1.61
C PHE A 68 -9.10 -9.17 -1.22
N HIS A 69 -10.08 -10.03 -1.47
CA HIS A 69 -9.94 -11.48 -1.37
C HIS A 69 -10.60 -12.14 -2.58
N ARG A 70 -9.91 -13.13 -3.16
CA ARG A 70 -10.40 -13.93 -4.27
C ARG A 70 -11.16 -15.14 -3.75
N ARG A 71 -12.44 -15.24 -4.09
CA ARG A 71 -13.30 -16.39 -3.76
C ARG A 71 -13.97 -16.88 -5.03
N ASN A 72 -13.93 -18.19 -5.27
CA ASN A 72 -14.54 -18.82 -6.45
C ASN A 72 -14.08 -18.19 -7.79
N GLY A 73 -12.84 -17.73 -7.86
CA GLY A 73 -12.27 -17.12 -9.06
C GLY A 73 -12.50 -15.60 -9.18
N GLU A 74 -13.34 -15.01 -8.34
CA GLU A 74 -13.71 -13.59 -8.36
C GLU A 74 -13.07 -12.80 -7.23
N TRP A 75 -12.64 -11.56 -7.51
CA TRP A 75 -12.13 -10.64 -6.50
C TRP A 75 -13.29 -9.91 -5.82
N MET A 76 -13.27 -9.85 -4.50
CA MET A 76 -14.24 -9.12 -3.69
C MET A 76 -13.52 -8.12 -2.79
N ALA A 77 -14.01 -6.88 -2.75
CA ALA A 77 -13.51 -5.87 -1.83
C ALA A 77 -13.87 -6.24 -0.38
N LEU A 78 -12.89 -6.14 0.52
CA LEU A 78 -13.06 -6.28 1.97
C LEU A 78 -13.18 -4.93 2.68
N GLY A 79 -12.96 -3.84 1.95
CA GLY A 79 -12.86 -2.48 2.45
C GLY A 79 -11.45 -1.93 2.38
N GLY A 80 -11.29 -0.70 2.86
CA GLY A 80 -10.04 0.04 2.78
C GLY A 80 -9.95 1.15 3.81
N GLY A 81 -8.86 1.90 3.73
CA GLY A 81 -8.65 3.05 4.59
C GLY A 81 -7.67 4.04 3.97
N GLY A 82 -7.98 5.31 4.12
CA GLY A 82 -7.25 6.44 3.58
C GLY A 82 -6.47 7.22 4.61
N GLY A 83 -5.65 8.15 4.11
CA GLY A 83 -5.05 9.22 4.88
C GLY A 83 -4.56 10.32 3.94
N ALA A 84 -4.39 11.52 4.48
CA ALA A 84 -3.89 12.65 3.71
C ALA A 84 -2.54 12.31 3.06
N ALA A 85 -2.40 12.66 1.79
CA ALA A 85 -1.17 12.53 1.04
C ALA A 85 -0.17 13.61 1.48
N PRO A 86 1.15 13.37 1.40
CA PRO A 86 2.13 14.42 1.58
C PRO A 86 2.07 15.44 0.42
N ALA A 87 2.62 16.65 0.63
CA ALA A 87 2.56 17.76 -0.34
C ALA A 87 3.14 17.45 -1.74
N GLU A 88 4.02 16.46 -1.85
CA GLU A 88 4.57 15.95 -3.12
C GLU A 88 4.49 14.42 -3.14
N PRO A 89 3.30 13.83 -3.35
CA PRO A 89 3.09 12.39 -3.16
C PRO A 89 3.86 11.54 -4.18
N LEU A 90 4.13 12.07 -5.37
CA LEU A 90 4.83 11.33 -6.42
C LEU A 90 6.35 11.54 -6.42
N ALA A 91 6.87 12.50 -5.64
CA ALA A 91 8.31 12.75 -5.57
C ALA A 91 9.01 11.62 -4.82
N ARG A 92 9.97 10.95 -5.47
CA ARG A 92 10.84 9.95 -4.82
C ARG A 92 11.85 10.67 -3.92
N ARG A 93 12.07 10.14 -2.72
CA ARG A 93 12.95 10.74 -1.71
C ARG A 93 14.11 9.80 -1.38
N SER A 94 15.25 10.36 -1.04
CA SER A 94 16.42 9.61 -0.55
C SER A 94 16.18 9.05 0.86
N ALA A 95 17.02 8.10 1.28
CA ALA A 95 16.98 7.58 2.63
C ALA A 95 17.33 8.68 3.66
N ALA A 96 18.20 9.62 3.28
CA ALA A 96 18.55 10.79 4.09
C ALA A 96 17.33 11.69 4.34
N GLU A 97 16.52 11.97 3.32
CA GLU A 97 15.29 12.75 3.45
C GLU A 97 14.18 12.01 4.23
N LEU A 98 14.07 10.69 4.05
CA LEU A 98 13.06 9.87 4.74
C LEU A 98 13.46 9.47 6.17
N GLY A 99 14.75 9.56 6.50
CA GLY A 99 15.36 9.07 7.73
C GLY A 99 15.65 7.56 7.73
N ARG A 100 15.28 6.83 6.67
CA ARG A 100 15.50 5.38 6.47
C ARG A 100 15.12 4.94 5.07
N HIS A 101 15.47 3.71 4.68
CA HIS A 101 15.11 3.19 3.35
C HIS A 101 13.65 2.71 3.26
N LEU A 102 13.06 2.25 4.37
CA LEU A 102 11.66 1.76 4.43
C LEU A 102 10.83 2.51 5.47
N ARG A 103 10.06 3.53 5.08
CA ARG A 103 9.20 4.27 6.00
C ARG A 103 7.74 3.83 5.91
N ARG A 104 7.22 3.21 6.96
CA ARG A 104 5.77 2.96 7.10
C ARG A 104 5.02 4.28 7.26
N TYR A 105 3.98 4.48 6.47
CA TYR A 105 3.06 5.63 6.62
C TYR A 105 1.60 5.22 6.80
N GLY A 106 1.25 3.96 6.54
CA GLY A 106 -0.09 3.45 6.79
C GLY A 106 -0.09 1.95 6.96
N SER A 107 -1.11 1.45 7.65
CA SER A 107 -1.39 0.01 7.77
C SER A 107 -2.88 -0.19 7.93
N GLY A 108 -3.36 -1.39 7.61
CA GLY A 108 -4.77 -1.72 7.70
C GLY A 108 -4.98 -3.20 7.96
N ARG A 109 -6.14 -3.52 8.52
CA ARG A 109 -6.56 -4.89 8.78
C ARG A 109 -8.05 -5.01 8.51
N THR A 110 -8.41 -5.82 7.52
CA THR A 110 -9.81 -6.06 7.13
C THR A 110 -10.22 -7.49 7.48
N VAL A 111 -11.48 -7.68 7.87
CA VAL A 111 -12.00 -9.00 8.22
C VAL A 111 -12.27 -9.77 6.94
N ARG A 112 -11.65 -10.95 6.80
CA ARG A 112 -11.79 -11.81 5.61
C ARG A 112 -13.07 -12.66 5.63
N ASN A 113 -13.62 -12.91 6.82
CA ASN A 113 -14.82 -13.74 7.05
C ASN A 113 -15.87 -12.97 7.87
N ALA A 114 -16.34 -11.85 7.33
CA ALA A 114 -17.36 -11.04 7.98
C ALA A 114 -18.67 -11.84 8.17
N ASP A 115 -19.08 -12.61 7.17
CA ASP A 115 -20.34 -13.38 7.13
C ASP A 115 -20.30 -14.71 7.89
N ARG A 116 -19.46 -14.82 8.93
CA ARG A 116 -19.34 -16.08 9.68
C ARG A 116 -20.61 -16.35 10.50
N LEU A 117 -21.17 -17.56 10.35
CA LEU A 117 -22.33 -18.02 11.11
C LEU A 117 -21.98 -18.62 12.48
N LEU A 118 -20.71 -19.01 12.68
CA LEU A 118 -20.22 -19.65 13.91
C LEU A 118 -19.12 -18.79 14.55
N PRO A 119 -18.90 -18.89 15.88
CA PRO A 119 -18.00 -18.00 16.65
C PRO A 119 -16.51 -18.29 16.44
N TRP A 120 -16.11 -18.80 15.29
CA TRP A 120 -14.72 -19.11 14.97
C TRP A 120 -13.94 -17.80 14.86
N GLY A 121 -12.67 -17.81 15.28
CA GLY A 121 -11.83 -16.63 15.28
C GLY A 121 -11.82 -15.93 13.93
N ALA A 122 -11.96 -14.59 13.94
CA ALA A 122 -11.91 -13.79 12.74
C ALA A 122 -10.57 -14.02 12.00
N LYS A 123 -10.67 -14.23 10.69
CA LYS A 123 -9.52 -14.24 9.78
C LYS A 123 -9.39 -12.85 9.20
N TYR A 124 -8.16 -12.43 8.98
CA TYR A 124 -7.88 -11.07 8.57
C TYR A 124 -6.96 -11.04 7.37
N VAL A 125 -7.13 -10.00 6.57
CA VAL A 125 -6.15 -9.58 5.59
C VAL A 125 -5.48 -8.33 6.14
N ASN A 126 -4.16 -8.38 6.25
CA ASN A 126 -3.37 -7.27 6.75
C ASN A 126 -2.68 -6.61 5.57
N GLN A 127 -2.49 -5.29 5.68
CA GLN A 127 -1.70 -4.54 4.71
C GLN A 127 -0.83 -3.50 5.41
N VAL A 128 0.27 -3.16 4.75
CA VAL A 128 1.10 -2.01 5.08
C VAL A 128 1.38 -1.21 3.82
N ARG A 129 1.47 0.11 3.98
CA ARG A 129 1.89 1.05 2.95
C ARG A 129 3.19 1.73 3.36
N LEU A 130 4.15 1.70 2.45
CA LEU A 130 5.54 2.13 2.66
C LEU A 130 5.94 3.20 1.66
N ARG A 131 6.73 4.16 2.14
CA ARG A 131 7.61 4.99 1.32
C ARG A 131 8.97 4.31 1.29
N VAL A 132 9.43 3.99 0.10
CA VAL A 132 10.72 3.36 -0.17
C VAL A 132 11.66 4.39 -0.75
N ALA A 133 12.86 4.46 -0.19
CA ALA A 133 13.87 5.43 -0.59
C ALA A 133 14.37 5.19 -2.03
N SER A 134 14.97 6.22 -2.63
CA SER A 134 15.47 6.21 -4.01
C SER A 134 16.54 5.17 -4.30
N GLU A 135 17.33 4.84 -3.28
CA GLU A 135 18.46 3.93 -3.30
C GLU A 135 17.99 2.47 -3.42
N ALA A 136 16.78 2.17 -2.95
CA ALA A 136 16.18 0.85 -3.03
C ALA A 136 15.30 0.74 -4.28
N THR A 137 15.59 -0.23 -5.14
CA THR A 137 14.84 -0.48 -6.39
C THR A 137 13.86 -1.64 -6.28
N GLN A 138 14.01 -2.48 -5.26
CA GLN A 138 13.15 -3.62 -4.98
C GLN A 138 12.94 -3.74 -3.47
N ILE A 139 11.85 -4.39 -3.07
CA ILE A 139 11.69 -4.90 -1.71
C ILE A 139 11.54 -6.42 -1.72
N ARG A 140 12.00 -7.07 -0.65
CA ARG A 140 11.79 -8.50 -0.42
C ARG A 140 10.79 -8.70 0.72
N VAL A 141 9.79 -9.54 0.48
CA VAL A 141 8.79 -9.96 1.46
C VAL A 141 8.75 -11.48 1.49
N GLY A 142 9.47 -12.09 2.43
CA GLY A 142 9.69 -13.54 2.43
C GLY A 142 10.37 -13.99 1.13
N ARG A 143 9.64 -14.70 0.27
CA ARG A 143 10.15 -15.18 -1.04
C ARG A 143 9.77 -14.27 -2.21
N ARG A 144 8.90 -13.29 -2.00
CA ARG A 144 8.44 -12.37 -3.05
C ARG A 144 9.42 -11.21 -3.17
N VAL A 145 9.78 -10.85 -4.41
CA VAL A 145 10.52 -9.63 -4.72
C VAL A 145 9.59 -8.72 -5.48
N ILE A 146 9.38 -7.51 -4.96
CA ILE A 146 8.43 -6.53 -5.50
C ILE A 146 9.25 -5.33 -6.01
N PRO A 147 9.16 -4.96 -7.29
CA PRO A 147 9.84 -3.77 -7.80
C PRO A 147 9.25 -2.51 -7.16
N VAL A 148 10.09 -1.54 -6.85
CA VAL A 148 9.68 -0.26 -6.28
C VAL A 148 9.30 0.70 -7.42
N PRO A 149 8.03 1.17 -7.49
CA PRO A 149 7.62 2.14 -8.50
C PRO A 149 8.45 3.44 -8.42
N GLN A 150 8.46 4.23 -9.50
CA GLN A 150 9.27 5.45 -9.56
C GLN A 150 8.95 6.45 -8.44
N HIS A 151 7.69 6.56 -8.01
CA HIS A 151 7.30 7.43 -6.90
C HIS A 151 7.69 6.87 -5.51
N GLY A 152 8.09 5.60 -5.41
CA GLY A 152 8.53 4.97 -4.17
C GLY A 152 7.41 4.53 -3.22
N HIS A 153 6.14 4.52 -3.66
CA HIS A 153 5.07 3.93 -2.85
C HIS A 153 4.97 2.43 -3.12
N VAL A 154 5.00 1.64 -2.05
CA VAL A 154 4.78 0.20 -2.13
C VAL A 154 3.75 -0.19 -1.08
N ALA A 155 2.87 -1.11 -1.41
CA ALA A 155 1.98 -1.77 -0.48
C ALA A 155 2.33 -3.26 -0.40
N VAL A 156 2.12 -3.85 0.77
CA VAL A 156 2.34 -5.28 0.99
C VAL A 156 1.13 -5.85 1.70
N VAL A 157 0.59 -6.94 1.17
CA VAL A 157 -0.53 -7.69 1.77
C VAL A 157 -0.07 -9.03 2.33
N TRP A 158 -0.67 -9.47 3.43
CA TRP A 158 -0.48 -10.82 3.98
C TRP A 158 -1.66 -11.29 4.85
N THR A 159 -1.80 -12.61 4.98
CA THR A 159 -2.84 -13.24 5.82
C THR A 159 -2.28 -13.91 7.09
N ALA A 160 -0.96 -14.13 7.14
CA ALA A 160 -0.31 -14.74 8.29
C ALA A 160 -0.52 -13.89 9.55
N ARG A 161 -0.60 -14.57 10.71
CA ARG A 161 -0.76 -13.89 12.00
C ARG A 161 0.46 -13.01 12.32
N ARG A 162 1.65 -13.49 12.01
CA ARG A 162 2.90 -12.75 12.20
C ARG A 162 3.14 -11.84 11.01
N ALA A 163 3.46 -10.58 11.26
CA ALA A 163 3.78 -9.65 10.18
C ALA A 163 5.12 -10.03 9.51
N PRO A 164 5.25 -9.89 8.19
CA PRO A 164 6.48 -10.25 7.49
C PRO A 164 7.61 -9.25 7.82
N LEU A 165 8.85 -9.74 7.75
CA LEU A 165 10.01 -8.89 7.58
C LEU A 165 10.02 -8.37 6.15
N ILE A 166 10.28 -7.06 5.99
CA ILE A 166 10.41 -6.42 4.68
C ILE A 166 11.82 -5.89 4.53
N GLU A 167 12.54 -6.28 3.49
CA GLU A 167 13.90 -5.83 3.22
C GLU A 167 13.93 -4.88 2.02
N ALA A 168 14.66 -3.78 2.12
CA ALA A 168 14.94 -2.89 0.99
C ALA A 168 16.20 -3.37 0.26
N LEU A 169 16.13 -3.44 -1.07
CA LEU A 169 17.22 -3.93 -1.90
C LEU A 169 17.70 -2.87 -2.89
N ASP A 170 19.01 -2.75 -3.03
CA ASP A 170 19.64 -1.98 -4.10
C ASP A 170 19.45 -2.67 -5.48
N PRO A 171 19.89 -2.05 -6.61
CA PRO A 171 19.82 -2.68 -7.94
C PRO A 171 20.57 -4.01 -8.09
N ALA A 172 21.58 -4.26 -7.26
CA ALA A 172 22.36 -5.51 -7.25
C ALA A 172 21.71 -6.60 -6.38
N GLY A 173 20.63 -6.29 -5.67
CA GLY A 173 19.95 -7.19 -4.73
C GLY A 173 20.55 -7.19 -3.31
N THR A 174 21.49 -6.29 -3.02
CA THR A 174 22.07 -6.10 -1.69
C THR A 174 21.04 -5.50 -0.76
N VAL A 175 20.94 -6.02 0.46
CA VAL A 175 20.04 -5.48 1.49
C VAL A 175 20.58 -4.16 2.03
N LEU A 176 19.78 -3.10 1.94
CA LEU A 176 20.09 -1.75 2.43
C LEU A 176 19.48 -1.46 3.82
N ASP A 177 18.32 -2.05 4.11
CA ASP A 177 17.57 -1.87 5.36
C ASP A 177 16.56 -3.02 5.52
N ALA A 178 16.05 -3.20 6.73
CA ALA A 178 14.96 -4.12 7.01
C ALA A 178 13.94 -3.51 7.98
N LEU A 179 12.66 -3.80 7.75
CA LEU A 179 11.54 -3.33 8.55
C LEU A 179 10.80 -4.52 9.17
N GLU A 180 10.91 -4.65 10.48
CA GLU A 180 10.06 -5.51 11.29
C GLU A 180 8.75 -4.78 11.62
N LEU A 181 7.65 -5.21 10.99
CA LEU A 181 6.35 -4.56 11.17
C LEU A 181 5.75 -4.72 12.57
N GLU A 182 6.14 -5.76 13.31
CA GLU A 182 5.70 -6.00 14.70
C GLU A 182 6.40 -5.07 15.71
N ARG A 183 7.52 -4.44 15.31
CA ARG A 183 8.31 -3.54 16.15
C ARG A 183 8.36 -2.14 15.55
N SER A 184 7.33 -1.33 15.78
CA SER A 184 7.37 0.14 15.66
C SER A 184 6.03 0.76 16.09
N GLN A 185 5.91 1.65 17.10
CA GLN A 185 6.83 2.23 18.09
C GLN A 185 6.03 2.46 19.38
N THR A 186 6.60 2.14 20.55
CA THR A 186 6.21 2.80 21.81
C THR A 186 6.70 4.24 21.70
N PRO A 187 5.88 5.28 21.94
CA PRO A 187 6.40 6.64 22.03
C PRO A 187 7.35 6.69 23.22
N GLU A 188 8.61 7.07 22.99
CA GLU A 188 9.50 7.50 24.05
C GLU A 188 8.88 8.76 24.66
N HIS A 189 8.25 8.60 25.82
CA HIS A 189 7.80 9.70 26.65
C HIS A 189 9.06 10.39 27.20
N ASN A 190 9.53 11.42 26.51
CA ASN A 190 10.43 12.39 27.11
C ASN A 190 9.64 13.12 28.21
N SER A 191 9.87 12.71 29.44
CA SER A 191 9.50 13.49 30.61
C SER A 191 10.51 14.64 30.70
N ALA A 192 10.02 15.87 30.53
CA ALA A 192 10.67 17.07 31.04
C ALA A 192 10.03 17.43 32.38
#